data_AF-A0A392QBE3-F1
#
_entry.id   AF-A0A392QBE3-F1
#
_cell.length_a   1.000
_cell.length_b   1.000
_cell.length_c   1.000
_cell.angle_alpha   90.00
_cell.angle_beta   90.00
_cell.angle_gamma   90.00
#
_symmetry.space_group_name_H-M   'P 1'
#
loop_
_entity.id
_entity.type
_entity.pdbx_description
1 polymer ?
#
loop_
_entity_poly.entity_id
_entity_poly.type
_entity_poly.pdbx_seq_one_letter_code
_entity_poly.pdbx_strand_id
1 'polypeptide(L)'
;MGVPNLETSCLFNAFISSMQASELQFEFLGCYLAELSLLDYHCVKFLPSMVAASVVFLARFMLSPKTHPWNLAIYQLTRYKPAELKECVLTIHDLYLGRKGGSLQAVRDKYKQHK
;
A
#
# COMPACT_ATOMS: atom_id res chain seq x y z
N MET A 1 -5.60 -22.66 -7.03
CA MET A 1 -6.36 -21.74 -7.89
C MET A 1 -7.32 -20.98 -6.97
N GLY A 2 -6.84 -19.89 -6.37
CA GLY A 2 -7.63 -19.08 -5.45
C GLY A 2 -7.43 -17.63 -5.89
N VAL A 3 -8.40 -17.12 -6.61
CA VAL A 3 -8.47 -15.69 -6.95
C VAL A 3 -8.51 -14.91 -5.64
N PRO A 4 -7.63 -13.94 -5.39
CA PRO A 4 -7.79 -13.05 -4.24
C PRO A 4 -9.07 -12.25 -4.46
N ASN A 5 -10.00 -12.40 -3.53
CA ASN A 5 -11.37 -11.94 -3.63
C ASN A 5 -11.41 -10.41 -3.83
N LEU A 6 -12.05 -9.98 -4.92
CA LEU A 6 -12.27 -8.57 -5.32
C LEU A 6 -12.93 -7.74 -4.19
N GLU A 7 -13.69 -8.39 -3.30
CA GLU A 7 -14.33 -7.81 -2.11
C GLU A 7 -13.30 -7.21 -1.11
N THR A 8 -12.12 -7.81 -1.00
CA THR A 8 -11.07 -7.34 -0.08
C THR A 8 -10.41 -6.05 -0.57
N SER A 9 -10.32 -5.86 -1.90
CA SER A 9 -9.83 -4.62 -2.51
C SER A 9 -10.75 -3.44 -2.26
N CYS A 10 -12.07 -3.65 -2.21
CA CYS A 10 -13.04 -2.57 -2.00
C CYS A 10 -12.99 -1.99 -0.58
N LEU A 11 -12.90 -2.85 0.46
CA LEU A 11 -12.74 -2.39 1.85
C LEU A 11 -11.38 -1.74 2.08
N PHE A 12 -10.34 -2.23 1.40
CA PHE A 12 -9.02 -1.62 1.41
C PHE A 12 -9.04 -0.23 0.77
N ASN A 13 -9.62 -0.08 -0.43
CA ASN A 13 -9.74 1.23 -1.09
C ASN A 13 -10.62 2.19 -0.29
N ALA A 14 -11.73 1.73 0.30
CA ALA A 14 -12.55 2.58 1.17
C ALA A 14 -11.78 3.05 2.42
N PHE A 15 -10.92 2.21 2.99
CA PHE A 15 -10.05 2.59 4.10
C PHE A 15 -8.99 3.62 3.68
N ILE A 16 -8.32 3.41 2.54
CA ILE A 16 -7.37 4.38 1.95
C ILE A 16 -8.06 5.71 1.64
N SER A 17 -9.23 5.71 0.99
CA SER A 17 -10.02 6.91 0.68
C SER A 17 -10.51 7.64 1.93
N SER A 18 -10.85 6.91 3.01
CA SER A 18 -11.27 7.52 4.29
C SER A 18 -10.15 8.24 5.03
N MET A 19 -8.89 7.90 4.74
CA MET A 19 -7.72 8.42 5.48
C MET A 19 -7.19 9.74 4.92
N GLN A 20 -7.41 10.06 3.65
CA GLN A 20 -7.08 11.38 3.10
C GLN A 20 -7.74 11.63 1.72
N ALA A 21 -8.84 12.38 1.73
CA ALA A 21 -9.69 12.63 0.57
C ALA A 21 -9.21 13.73 -0.41
N SER A 22 -7.97 14.24 -0.33
CA SER A 22 -7.62 15.49 -1.03
C SER A 22 -6.49 15.44 -2.06
N GLU A 23 -5.85 14.30 -2.31
CA GLU A 23 -4.75 14.24 -3.28
C GLU A 23 -4.99 13.04 -4.21
N LEU A 24 -5.43 13.28 -5.44
CA LEU A 24 -5.59 12.23 -6.47
C LEU A 24 -4.34 11.34 -6.55
N GLN A 25 -3.16 11.95 -6.38
CA GLN A 25 -1.85 11.29 -6.34
C GLN A 25 -1.74 10.25 -5.21
N PHE A 26 -2.35 10.51 -4.06
CA PHE A 26 -2.40 9.58 -2.94
C PHE A 26 -3.25 8.36 -3.25
N GLU A 27 -4.42 8.57 -3.86
CA GLU A 27 -5.31 7.48 -4.25
C GLU A 27 -4.67 6.60 -5.34
N PHE A 28 -4.07 7.21 -6.37
CA PHE A 28 -3.34 6.50 -7.42
C PHE A 28 -2.15 5.71 -6.87
N LEU A 29 -1.31 6.34 -6.04
CA LEU A 29 -0.15 5.68 -5.44
C LEU A 29 -0.58 4.57 -4.47
N GLY A 30 -1.62 4.80 -3.67
CA GLY A 30 -2.20 3.82 -2.77
C GLY A 30 -2.71 2.59 -3.51
N CYS A 31 -3.52 2.78 -4.56
CA CYS A 31 -4.01 1.70 -5.40
C CYS A 31 -2.88 0.93 -6.08
N TYR A 32 -1.86 1.62 -6.60
CA TYR A 32 -0.70 1.00 -7.21
C TYR A 32 0.08 0.12 -6.22
N LEU A 33 0.38 0.63 -5.04
CA LEU A 33 1.09 -0.12 -3.99
C LEU A 33 0.24 -1.31 -3.49
N ALA A 34 -1.08 -1.14 -3.39
CA ALA A 34 -2.00 -2.20 -3.03
C ALA A 34 -2.00 -3.33 -4.08
N GLU A 35 -2.11 -3.00 -5.37
CA GLU A 35 -2.03 -3.97 -6.47
C GLU A 35 -0.68 -4.71 -6.47
N LEU A 36 0.43 -4.02 -6.23
CA LEU A 36 1.75 -4.66 -6.09
C LEU A 36 1.77 -5.65 -4.92
N SER A 37 1.20 -5.28 -3.77
CA SER A 37 1.14 -6.15 -2.60
C SER A 37 0.22 -7.36 -2.80
N LEU A 38 -0.85 -7.24 -3.59
CA LEU A 38 -1.74 -8.36 -3.89
C LEU A 38 -1.09 -9.41 -4.79
N LEU A 39 -0.16 -8.98 -5.64
CA LEU A 39 0.51 -9.86 -6.60
C LEU A 39 1.80 -10.49 -6.05
N ASP A 40 2.35 -9.95 -4.96
CA ASP A 40 3.55 -10.52 -4.33
C ASP A 40 3.20 -11.56 -3.26
N TYR A 41 3.79 -12.75 -3.39
CA TYR A 41 3.54 -13.86 -2.48
C TYR A 41 4.04 -13.58 -1.05
N HIS A 42 5.04 -12.71 -0.85
CA HIS A 42 5.49 -12.35 0.49
C HIS A 42 4.50 -11.45 1.22
N CYS A 43 3.60 -10.78 0.51
CA CYS A 43 2.55 -9.99 1.13
C CYS A 43 1.38 -10.85 1.64
N VAL A 44 1.23 -12.08 1.13
CA VAL A 44 0.21 -13.05 1.58
C VAL A 44 0.42 -13.49 3.04
N LYS A 45 1.64 -13.38 3.57
CA LYS A 45 1.94 -13.71 4.98
C LYS A 45 1.44 -12.66 5.98
N PHE A 46 1.09 -11.45 5.50
CA PHE A 46 0.61 -10.36 6.35
C PHE A 46 -0.92 -10.28 6.33
N LEU A 47 -1.50 -9.74 7.40
CA LEU A 47 -2.93 -9.46 7.43
C LEU A 47 -3.28 -8.34 6.44
N PRO A 48 -4.43 -8.40 5.76
CA PRO A 48 -4.89 -7.33 4.87
C PRO A 48 -4.94 -5.95 5.54
N SER A 49 -5.28 -5.89 6.83
CA SER A 49 -5.26 -4.64 7.62
C SER A 49 -3.85 -4.09 7.84
N MET A 50 -2.85 -4.96 8.00
CA MET A 50 -1.45 -4.59 8.16
C MET A 50 -0.85 -4.09 6.84
N VAL A 51 -1.23 -4.74 5.72
CA VAL A 51 -0.88 -4.29 4.38
C VAL A 51 -1.49 -2.90 4.11
N ALA A 52 -2.75 -2.67 4.51
CA ALA A 52 -3.42 -1.38 4.38
C ALA A 52 -2.68 -0.26 5.11
N ALA A 53 -2.41 -0.48 6.40
CA ALA A 53 -1.66 0.46 7.21
C ALA A 53 -0.26 0.76 6.62
N SER A 54 0.40 -0.25 6.05
CA SER A 54 1.72 -0.12 5.43
C SER A 54 1.67 0.68 4.12
N VAL A 55 0.65 0.45 3.28
CA VAL A 55 0.41 1.23 2.06
C VAL A 55 0.12 2.69 2.39
N VAL A 56 -0.74 2.97 3.37
CA VAL A 56 -1.02 4.35 3.83
C VAL A 56 0.27 5.02 4.28
N PHE A 57 1.04 4.36 5.14
CA PHE A 57 2.29 4.90 5.66
C PHE A 57 3.27 5.22 4.52
N LEU A 58 3.45 4.30 3.58
CA LEU A 58 4.39 4.45 2.49
C LEU A 58 3.95 5.53 1.50
N ALA A 59 2.66 5.58 1.15
CA ALA A 59 2.11 6.61 0.27
C ALA A 59 2.23 8.01 0.90
N ARG A 60 1.94 8.16 2.20
CA ARG A 60 2.13 9.43 2.92
C ARG A 60 3.60 9.84 2.96
N PHE A 61 4.50 8.87 3.18
CA PHE A 61 5.94 9.11 3.19
C PHE A 61 6.47 9.56 1.83
N MET A 62 6.00 8.95 0.74
CA MET A 62 6.41 9.30 -0.62
C MET A 62 5.89 10.67 -1.07
N LEU A 63 4.64 11.01 -0.72
CA LEU A 63 4.02 12.28 -1.14
C LEU A 63 4.40 13.45 -0.25
N SER A 64 4.60 13.21 1.05
CA SER A 64 4.99 14.25 2.01
C SER A 64 6.12 13.77 2.91
N PRO A 65 7.35 13.61 2.38
CA PRO A 65 8.51 13.16 3.17
C PRO A 65 8.90 14.16 4.27
N LYS A 66 8.47 15.42 4.15
CA LYS A 66 8.69 16.48 5.15
C LYS A 66 7.74 16.40 6.34
N THR A 67 6.65 15.65 6.23
CA THR A 67 5.62 15.49 7.26
C THR A 67 5.76 14.13 7.90
N HIS A 68 5.57 14.03 9.22
CA HIS A 68 5.65 12.74 9.90
C HIS A 68 4.55 11.78 9.36
N PRO A 69 4.92 10.65 8.72
CA PRO A 69 3.98 9.77 8.03
C PRO A 69 3.08 8.97 8.98
N TRP A 70 3.37 8.98 10.29
CA TRP A 70 2.61 8.26 11.31
C TRP A 70 1.99 9.21 12.34
N ASN A 71 0.71 9.57 12.20
CA ASN A 71 0.04 10.43 13.18
C ASN A 71 -0.78 9.61 14.18
N LEU A 72 -1.21 10.25 15.27
CA LEU A 72 -2.04 9.61 16.30
C LEU A 72 -3.34 9.05 15.73
N ALA A 73 -3.92 9.72 14.72
CA ALA A 73 -5.13 9.27 14.05
C ALA A 73 -4.96 7.90 13.36
N ILE A 74 -3.86 7.69 12.63
CA ILE A 74 -3.54 6.41 12.00
C ILE A 74 -3.28 5.34 13.07
N TYR A 75 -2.59 5.68 14.17
CA TYR A 75 -2.40 4.74 15.27
C TYR A 75 -3.73 4.33 15.91
N GLN A 76 -4.66 5.25 16.14
CA GLN A 76 -5.97 4.95 16.71
C GLN A 76 -6.84 4.10 15.78
N LEU A 77 -6.72 4.30 14.47
CA LEU A 77 -7.49 3.57 13.47
C LEU A 77 -6.93 2.17 13.20
N THR A 78 -5.62 2.08 12.98
CA THR A 78 -4.95 0.82 12.60
C THR A 78 -4.62 -0.04 13.81
N ARG A 79 -4.45 0.57 14.99
CA ARG A 79 -4.00 -0.06 16.25
C ARG A 79 -2.65 -0.78 16.15
N TYR A 80 -1.91 -0.58 15.07
CA TYR A 80 -0.57 -1.14 14.87
C TYR A 80 0.51 -0.17 15.29
N LYS A 81 1.63 -0.68 15.80
CA LYS A 81 2.83 0.13 16.03
C LYS A 81 3.64 0.25 14.72
N PRO A 82 4.35 1.36 14.49
CA PRO A 82 5.25 1.50 13.34
C PRO A 82 6.29 0.37 13.25
N ALA A 83 6.73 -0.15 14.40
CA ALA A 83 7.67 -1.26 14.46
C ALA A 83 7.11 -2.57 13.88
N GLU A 84 5.81 -2.82 14.04
CA GLU A 84 5.13 -4.01 13.51
C GLU A 84 4.91 -3.91 12.00
N LEU A 85 4.71 -2.67 11.51
CA LEU A 85 4.53 -2.40 10.08
C LEU A 85 5.84 -2.39 9.30
N LYS A 86 6.98 -2.23 9.98
CA LYS A 86 8.31 -2.07 9.37
C LYS A 86 8.59 -3.15 8.32
N GLU A 87 8.34 -4.42 8.62
CA GLU A 87 8.63 -5.53 7.70
C GLU A 87 7.74 -5.48 6.45
N CYS A 88 6.45 -5.18 6.63
CA CYS A 88 5.48 -5.07 5.54
C CYS A 88 5.78 -3.85 4.66
N VAL A 89 6.05 -2.68 5.27
CA VAL A 89 6.45 -1.45 4.58
C VAL A 89 7.70 -1.67 3.74
N LEU A 90 8.74 -2.30 4.30
CA LEU A 90 9.98 -2.58 3.58
C LEU A 90 9.73 -3.53 2.40
N THR A 91 8.90 -4.55 2.59
CA THR A 91 8.53 -5.49 1.52
C THR A 91 7.84 -4.75 0.37
N ILE A 92 6.84 -3.92 0.66
CA ILE A 92 6.11 -3.14 -0.34
C ILE A 92 7.04 -2.13 -1.03
N HIS A 93 7.94 -1.50 -0.27
CA HIS A 93 8.92 -0.56 -0.82
C HIS A 93 9.92 -1.25 -1.77
N ASP A 94 10.37 -2.47 -1.46
CA ASP A 94 11.23 -3.24 -2.35
C ASP A 94 10.52 -3.70 -3.63
N LEU A 95 9.21 -3.97 -3.55
CA LEU A 95 8.36 -4.22 -4.72
C LEU A 95 8.20 -2.97 -5.57
N TYR A 96 8.03 -1.81 -4.94
CA TYR A 96 8.01 -0.52 -5.62
C TYR A 96 9.33 -0.26 -6.37
N LEU A 97 10.48 -0.48 -5.74
CA LEU A 97 11.81 -0.31 -6.36
C LEU A 97 12.15 -1.39 -7.39
N GLY A 98 11.43 -2.52 -7.40
CA GLY A 98 11.65 -3.61 -8.36
C GLY A 98 12.88 -4.44 -8.04
N ARG A 99 13.37 -4.35 -6.81
CA ARG A 99 14.46 -5.21 -6.30
C ARG A 99 13.99 -6.65 -6.13
N LYS A 100 12.70 -6.86 -5.89
CA LYS A 100 12.06 -8.17 -5.93
C LYS A 100 11.36 -8.41 -7.28
N GLY A 101 12.13 -8.90 -8.25
CA GLY A 101 11.66 -9.69 -9.39
C GLY A 101 10.87 -8.97 -10.50
N GLY A 102 11.29 -9.16 -11.75
CA GLY A 102 10.67 -8.62 -12.96
C GLY A 102 9.27 -9.15 -13.32
N SER A 103 8.52 -9.77 -12.40
CA SER A 103 7.17 -10.31 -12.71
C SER A 103 6.06 -9.26 -12.65
N LEU A 104 6.27 -8.13 -11.96
CA LEU A 104 5.26 -7.06 -11.78
C LEU A 104 5.35 -5.96 -12.85
N GLN A 105 6.08 -6.22 -13.94
CA GLN A 105 6.28 -5.25 -15.01
C GLN A 105 4.97 -4.83 -15.67
N ALA A 106 4.00 -5.75 -15.79
CA ALA A 106 2.67 -5.45 -16.35
C ALA A 106 1.91 -4.37 -15.55
N VAL A 107 1.98 -4.39 -14.22
CA VAL A 107 1.34 -3.36 -13.37
C VAL A 107 2.07 -2.03 -13.47
N ARG A 108 3.41 -2.07 -13.52
CA ARG A 108 4.22 -0.86 -13.75
C ARG A 108 3.88 -0.21 -15.08
N ASP A 109 3.72 -1.00 -16.12
CA ASP A 109 3.40 -0.50 -17.45
C ASP A 109 1.96 0.02 -17.53
N LYS A 110 1.00 -0.63 -16.85
CA LYS A 110 -0.39 -0.15 -16.69
C LYS A 110 -0.44 1.25 -16.04
N TYR A 111 0.30 1.48 -14.96
CA TYR A 111 0.31 2.78 -14.28
C TYR A 111 1.26 3.81 -14.92
N LYS A 112 2.26 3.39 -15.73
CA LYS A 112 3.08 4.30 -16.56
C LYS A 112 2.30 4.91 -17.72
N GLN A 113 1.30 4.20 -18.24
CA GLN A 113 0.49 4.68 -19.37
C GLN A 113 -0.69 5.56 -18.93
N HIS A 114 -1.05 5.56 -17.65
CA HIS A 114 -2.00 6.50 -17.07
C HIS A 114 -1.29 7.83 -16.74
N LYS A 115 -1.16 8.68 -17.77
CA LYS A 115 -0.79 10.09 -17.63
C LYS A 115 -1.99 10.97 -17.95
#